data_AF-A0A3D0N6A0-F1
#
_entry.id   AF-A0A3D0N6A0-F1
#
_cell.length_a   1.000
_cell.length_b   1.000
_cell.length_c   1.000
_cell.angle_alpha   90.00
_cell.angle_beta   90.00
_cell.angle_gamma   90.00
#
_symmetry.space_group_name_H-M   'P 1'
#
loop_
_entity.id
_entity.type
_entity.pdbx_description
1 polymer ?
#
loop_
_entity_poly.entity_id
_entity_poly.type
_entity_poly.pdbx_seq_one_letter_code
_entity_poly.pdbx_strand_id
1 'polypeptide(L)'
;MATESLPLMPCLIAGAAMDNQVPNADVPLRFLRFPKERQTEAIFQFMAPSNYASGAVLNLVYDTEDGESGDIRVTAEVMAVSDGELANALSFDTANAATDTVEATVGETNLLAITLTNADSVAADDLVLIRLRRTPKNAADTVDADMRVFLADLEYTTG
;
A
#
# COMPACT_ATOMS: atom_id res chain seq x y z
N MET A 1 12.84 -19.46 10.80
CA MET A 1 11.60 -18.65 10.75
C MET A 1 11.03 -18.81 9.36
N ALA A 2 9.75 -19.10 9.24
CA ALA A 2 9.07 -19.14 7.95
C ALA A 2 8.57 -17.72 7.61
N THR A 3 8.38 -17.46 6.33
CA THR A 3 7.78 -16.22 5.82
C THR A 3 6.38 -16.53 5.33
N GLU A 4 5.42 -15.72 5.71
CA GLU A 4 4.03 -15.82 5.29
C GLU A 4 3.55 -14.48 4.71
N SER A 5 2.45 -14.54 3.96
CA SER A 5 1.87 -13.38 3.28
C SER A 5 0.35 -13.34 3.51
N LEU A 6 -0.18 -12.14 3.71
CA LEU A 6 -1.59 -11.88 4.00
C LEU A 6 -2.15 -10.84 3.01
N PRO A 7 -3.13 -11.19 2.17
CA PRO A 7 -3.78 -10.23 1.29
C PRO A 7 -4.58 -9.23 2.11
N LEU A 8 -4.36 -7.94 1.85
CA LEU A 8 -4.98 -6.86 2.59
C LEU A 8 -6.27 -6.40 1.91
N MET A 9 -7.34 -6.27 2.69
CA MET A 9 -8.55 -5.63 2.21
C MET A 9 -8.44 -4.11 2.38
N PRO A 10 -8.68 -3.33 1.33
CA PRO A 10 -8.70 -1.89 1.44
C PRO A 10 -9.95 -1.43 2.21
N CYS A 11 -9.78 -0.52 3.16
CA CYS A 11 -10.87 0.28 3.69
C CYS A 11 -10.66 1.72 3.24
N LEU A 12 -11.54 2.24 2.39
CA LEU A 12 -11.39 3.59 1.88
C LEU A 12 -11.75 4.62 2.95
N ILE A 13 -10.78 5.01 3.77
CA ILE A 13 -10.92 6.09 4.76
C ILE A 13 -9.98 7.22 4.35
N ALA A 14 -10.60 8.30 3.85
CA ALA A 14 -10.03 9.59 3.47
C ALA A 14 -8.99 9.58 2.33
N GLY A 15 -9.10 10.56 1.42
CA GLY A 15 -8.01 10.94 0.52
C GLY A 15 -8.07 10.48 -0.93
N ALA A 16 -9.19 10.68 -1.61
CA ALA A 16 -9.33 10.67 -3.08
C ALA A 16 -8.85 9.42 -3.87
N ALA A 17 -8.34 8.39 -3.21
CA ALA A 17 -8.29 7.05 -3.80
C ALA A 17 -9.72 6.60 -4.08
N MET A 18 -9.96 6.05 -5.27
CA MET A 18 -11.29 5.61 -5.69
C MET A 18 -11.20 4.12 -6.01
N ASP A 19 -12.13 3.33 -5.48
CA ASP A 19 -12.34 1.93 -5.90
C ASP A 19 -12.98 1.95 -7.29
N ASN A 20 -12.18 1.61 -8.29
CA ASN A 20 -12.53 1.64 -9.70
C ASN A 20 -12.47 0.23 -10.29
N GLN A 21 -13.26 0.01 -11.33
CA GLN A 21 -13.18 -1.18 -12.16
C GLN A 21 -12.52 -0.83 -13.49
N VAL A 22 -11.65 -1.71 -14.00
CA VAL A 22 -11.07 -1.54 -15.34
C VAL A 22 -12.18 -1.58 -16.40
N PRO A 23 -12.36 -0.55 -17.24
CA PRO A 23 -13.38 -0.55 -18.27
C PRO A 23 -13.15 -1.67 -19.30
N ASN A 24 -14.20 -2.40 -19.66
CA ASN A 24 -14.18 -3.43 -20.72
C ASN A 24 -13.13 -4.54 -20.55
N ALA A 25 -12.65 -4.80 -19.32
CA ALA A 25 -11.77 -5.93 -19.08
C ALA A 25 -12.55 -7.26 -19.16
N ASP A 26 -11.94 -8.27 -19.78
CA ASP A 26 -12.48 -9.64 -19.86
C ASP A 26 -12.74 -10.24 -18.45
N VAL A 27 -11.98 -9.78 -17.46
CA VAL A 27 -12.18 -10.06 -16.04
C VAL A 27 -12.42 -8.73 -15.31
N PRO A 28 -13.47 -8.61 -14.48
CA PRO A 28 -13.72 -7.39 -13.71
C PRO A 28 -12.65 -7.22 -12.63
N LEU A 29 -11.55 -6.57 -12.98
CA LEU A 29 -10.49 -6.20 -12.04
C LEU A 29 -10.84 -4.88 -11.34
N ARG A 30 -10.72 -4.90 -10.01
CA ARG A 30 -10.84 -3.71 -9.17
C ARG A 30 -9.47 -3.16 -8.83
N PHE A 31 -9.39 -1.85 -8.68
CA PHE A 31 -8.17 -1.16 -8.30
C PHE A 31 -8.46 0.09 -7.48
N LEU A 32 -7.48 0.48 -6.66
CA LEU A 32 -7.43 1.80 -6.05
C LEU A 32 -6.66 2.74 -6.97
N ARG A 33 -7.29 3.83 -7.37
CA ARG A 33 -6.66 4.85 -8.22
C ARG A 33 -5.98 5.93 -7.40
N PHE A 34 -4.69 6.15 -7.63
CA PHE A 34 -3.88 7.24 -7.08
C PHE A 34 -3.58 8.26 -8.18
N PRO A 35 -4.38 9.36 -8.27
CA PRO A 35 -4.28 10.32 -9.36
C PRO A 35 -2.96 11.09 -9.37
N LYS A 36 -2.48 11.45 -10.55
CA LYS A 36 -1.25 12.22 -10.73
C LYS A 36 -1.36 13.69 -10.33
N GLU A 37 -2.56 14.25 -10.28
CA GLU A 37 -2.71 15.70 -10.06
C GLU A 37 -2.71 16.08 -8.58
N ARG A 38 -2.93 15.11 -7.68
CA ARG A 38 -3.15 15.38 -6.24
C ARG A 38 -2.62 14.25 -5.38
N GLN A 39 -2.08 14.61 -4.22
CA GLN A 39 -1.76 13.63 -3.20
C GLN A 39 -3.02 12.89 -2.77
N THR A 40 -2.92 11.58 -2.72
CA THR A 40 -3.99 10.67 -2.34
C THR A 40 -3.47 9.60 -1.40
N GLU A 41 -4.39 9.08 -0.59
CA GLU A 41 -4.09 8.09 0.43
C GLU A 41 -5.19 7.02 0.48
N ALA A 42 -4.80 5.82 0.90
CA ALA A 42 -5.68 4.71 1.20
C ALA A 42 -5.21 4.04 2.49
N ILE A 43 -6.15 3.52 3.27
CA ILE A 43 -5.86 2.80 4.51
C ILE A 43 -6.25 1.34 4.34
N PHE A 44 -5.31 0.45 4.58
CA PHE A 44 -5.56 -0.98 4.70
C PHE A 44 -5.70 -1.30 6.18
N GLN A 45 -6.72 -2.07 6.53
CA GLN A 45 -6.94 -2.50 7.91
C GLN A 45 -7.03 -4.01 7.96
N PHE A 46 -6.38 -4.60 8.94
CA PHE A 46 -6.39 -6.04 9.17
C PHE A 46 -6.05 -6.33 10.62
N MET A 47 -6.29 -7.57 11.05
CA MET A 47 -5.82 -8.06 12.33
C MET A 47 -4.46 -8.74 12.11
N ALA A 48 -3.46 -8.36 12.90
CA ALA A 48 -2.16 -9.01 12.85
C ALA A 48 -2.33 -10.52 13.11
N PRO A 49 -1.79 -11.40 12.25
CA PRO A 49 -1.90 -12.83 12.43
C PRO A 49 -1.35 -13.28 13.79
N SER A 50 -1.96 -14.31 14.39
CA SER A 50 -1.55 -14.80 15.71
C SER A 50 -0.13 -15.38 15.75
N ASN A 51 0.41 -15.73 14.58
CA ASN A 51 1.78 -16.20 14.37
C ASN A 51 2.75 -15.09 13.90
N TYR A 52 2.32 -13.83 13.86
CA TYR A 52 3.17 -12.70 13.49
C TYR A 52 4.34 -12.56 14.48
N ALA A 53 5.57 -12.46 13.95
CA ALA A 53 6.76 -12.17 14.74
C ALA A 53 7.37 -10.80 14.41
N SER A 54 7.80 -10.60 13.16
CA SER A 54 8.48 -9.36 12.76
C SER A 54 8.64 -9.24 11.23
N GLY A 55 9.32 -8.19 10.76
CA GLY A 55 9.81 -8.12 9.38
C GLY A 55 8.72 -7.83 8.37
N ALA A 56 7.78 -6.94 8.70
CA ALA A 56 6.68 -6.58 7.84
C ALA A 56 7.16 -5.89 6.55
N VAL A 57 6.73 -6.40 5.40
CA VAL A 57 6.95 -5.82 4.07
C VAL A 57 5.60 -5.69 3.37
N LEU A 58 5.28 -4.48 2.92
CA LEU A 58 4.08 -4.23 2.13
C LEU A 58 4.42 -4.41 0.65
N ASN A 59 3.83 -5.43 0.03
CA ASN A 59 3.94 -5.71 -1.40
C ASN A 59 2.72 -5.14 -2.13
N LEU A 60 2.95 -4.44 -3.23
CA LEU A 60 1.92 -3.83 -4.06
C LEU A 60 1.98 -4.39 -5.48
N VAL A 61 0.85 -4.85 -5.99
CA VAL A 61 0.66 -5.11 -7.42
C VAL A 61 -0.05 -3.90 -8.01
N TYR A 62 0.63 -3.22 -8.95
CA TYR A 62 0.14 -1.97 -9.50
C TYR A 62 0.45 -1.84 -10.99
N ASP A 63 -0.16 -0.90 -11.67
CA ASP A 63 0.27 -0.45 -13.00
C ASP A 63 0.10 1.09 -13.13
N THR A 64 0.39 1.60 -14.32
CA THR A 64 0.11 2.99 -14.70
C THR A 64 -0.97 3.03 -15.78
N GLU A 65 -1.82 4.06 -15.77
CA GLU A 65 -2.94 4.17 -16.72
C GLU A 65 -2.46 4.42 -18.16
N ASP A 66 -1.39 5.20 -18.34
CA ASP A 66 -0.92 5.66 -19.66
C ASP A 66 0.42 5.06 -20.11
N GLY A 67 0.98 4.10 -19.36
CA GLY A 67 2.24 3.43 -19.71
C GLY A 67 3.42 4.40 -19.84
N GLU A 68 3.49 5.38 -18.94
CA GLU A 68 4.60 6.31 -18.89
C GLU A 68 5.80 5.72 -18.15
N SER A 69 6.99 5.91 -18.71
CA SER A 69 8.23 5.58 -18.01
C SER A 69 8.58 6.61 -16.96
N GLY A 70 9.16 6.16 -15.85
CA GLY A 70 9.68 7.03 -14.81
C GLY A 70 9.69 6.31 -13.48
N ASP A 71 9.93 7.07 -12.43
CA ASP A 71 9.94 6.56 -11.06
C ASP A 71 8.59 6.84 -10.40
N ILE A 72 7.94 5.81 -9.88
CA ILE A 72 6.81 5.97 -8.97
C ILE A 72 7.34 5.93 -7.55
N ARG A 73 6.89 6.87 -6.72
CA ARG A 73 7.23 6.91 -5.30
C ARG A 73 6.00 6.92 -4.42
N VAL A 74 5.91 5.90 -3.58
CA VAL A 74 4.86 5.78 -2.57
C VAL A 74 5.46 5.71 -1.19
N THR A 75 4.65 6.06 -0.21
CA THR A 75 5.00 5.99 1.20
C THR A 75 3.97 5.17 1.96
N ALA A 76 4.42 4.32 2.88
CA ALA A 76 3.57 3.56 3.78
C ALA A 76 3.89 3.91 5.24
N GLU A 77 2.84 4.12 6.02
CA GLU A 77 2.91 4.33 7.47
C GLU A 77 2.07 3.28 8.17
N VAL A 78 2.51 2.86 9.36
CA VAL A 78 1.87 1.80 10.14
C VAL A 78 1.36 2.38 11.44
N MET A 79 0.20 1.89 11.87
CA MET A 79 -0.36 2.12 13.18
C MET A 79 -0.84 0.77 13.73
N ALA A 80 -0.46 0.44 14.95
CA ALA A 80 -1.00 -0.72 15.68
C ALA A 80 -1.91 -0.24 16.80
N VAL A 81 -2.95 -1.03 17.09
CA VAL A 81 -3.85 -0.80 18.22
C VAL A 81 -4.06 -2.13 18.91
N SER A 82 -3.59 -2.22 20.15
CA SER A 82 -3.74 -3.42 20.96
C SER A 82 -5.12 -3.49 21.62
N ASP A 83 -5.47 -4.69 22.11
CA ASP A 83 -6.69 -4.88 22.88
C ASP A 83 -6.71 -3.97 24.12
N GLY A 84 -7.84 -3.30 24.33
CA GLY A 84 -8.01 -2.30 25.38
C GLY A 84 -7.58 -0.87 25.03
N GLU A 85 -6.99 -0.63 23.85
CA GLU A 85 -6.62 0.71 23.39
C GLU A 85 -7.71 1.40 22.55
N LEU A 86 -7.64 2.74 22.47
CA LEU A 86 -8.59 3.53 21.69
C LEU A 86 -8.16 3.60 20.21
N ALA A 87 -8.90 2.93 19.33
CA ALA A 87 -8.66 2.96 17.88
C ALA A 87 -9.01 4.30 17.19
N ASN A 88 -9.48 5.31 17.92
CA ASN A 88 -10.02 6.55 17.34
C ASN A 88 -9.02 7.72 17.26
N ALA A 89 -7.76 7.51 17.65
CA ALA A 89 -6.70 8.51 17.55
C ALA A 89 -5.66 8.06 16.52
N LEU A 90 -5.55 8.78 15.41
CA LEU A 90 -4.54 8.49 14.38
C LEU A 90 -3.14 8.75 14.94
N SER A 91 -2.36 7.68 15.13
CA SER A 91 -0.98 7.72 15.62
C SER A 91 -0.06 6.88 14.74
N PHE A 92 -0.05 7.18 13.45
CA PHE A 92 0.88 6.54 12.51
C PHE A 92 2.33 6.85 12.85
N ASP A 93 3.19 5.84 12.80
CA ASP A 93 4.64 6.03 12.87
C ASP A 93 5.14 6.70 11.57
N THR A 94 6.42 7.06 11.57
CA THR A 94 7.16 7.69 10.48
C THR A 94 6.96 6.94 9.15
N ALA A 95 6.87 7.69 8.05
CA ALA A 95 6.66 7.08 6.75
C ALA A 95 7.90 6.32 6.25
N ASN A 96 7.70 5.07 5.83
CA ASN A 96 8.63 4.34 4.97
C ASN A 96 8.33 4.70 3.52
N ALA A 97 9.34 4.80 2.68
CA ALA A 97 9.17 5.13 1.28
C ALA A 97 9.84 4.09 0.39
N ALA A 98 9.20 3.78 -0.73
CA ALA A 98 9.80 2.97 -1.79
C ALA A 98 9.64 3.70 -3.12
N THR A 99 10.58 3.40 -4.02
CA THR A 99 10.59 3.91 -5.38
C THR A 99 10.79 2.72 -6.31
N ASP A 100 10.00 2.68 -7.38
CA ASP A 100 10.11 1.68 -8.43
C ASP A 100 10.18 2.38 -9.79
N THR A 101 10.98 1.83 -10.70
CA THR A 101 11.13 2.37 -12.05
C THR A 101 10.18 1.64 -12.98
N VAL A 102 9.21 2.36 -13.51
CA VAL A 102 8.23 1.89 -14.48
C VAL A 102 8.80 2.05 -15.88
N GLU A 103 8.73 0.98 -16.67
CA GLU A 103 9.02 1.03 -18.11
C GLU A 103 7.79 1.53 -18.89
N ALA A 104 7.99 2.13 -20.06
CA ALA A 104 6.92 2.75 -20.85
C ALA A 104 6.00 1.73 -21.57
N THR A 105 5.46 0.75 -20.84
CA THR A 105 4.51 -0.23 -21.36
C THR A 105 3.16 -0.10 -20.67
N VAL A 106 2.14 0.28 -21.45
CA VAL A 106 0.76 0.45 -20.95
C VAL A 106 0.20 -0.87 -20.43
N GLY A 107 -0.31 -0.85 -19.21
CA GLY A 107 -1.06 -1.99 -18.63
C GLY A 107 -0.20 -3.18 -18.19
N GLU A 108 1.13 -3.06 -18.17
CA GLU A 108 1.99 -4.05 -17.53
C GLU A 108 1.95 -3.87 -16.01
N THR A 109 1.67 -4.96 -15.30
CA THR A 109 1.67 -4.97 -13.84
C THR A 109 3.09 -5.02 -13.30
N ASN A 110 3.39 -4.13 -12.36
CA ASN A 110 4.64 -4.05 -11.64
C ASN A 110 4.45 -4.49 -10.18
N LEU A 111 5.55 -4.87 -9.54
CA LEU A 111 5.59 -5.27 -8.13
C LEU A 111 6.49 -4.31 -7.36
N LEU A 112 5.92 -3.62 -6.38
CA LEU A 112 6.67 -2.73 -5.50
C LEU A 112 6.61 -3.22 -4.06
N ALA A 113 7.79 -3.36 -3.43
CA ALA A 113 7.93 -3.77 -2.04
C ALA A 113 8.36 -2.59 -1.16
N ILE A 114 7.68 -2.39 -0.04
CA ILE A 114 7.98 -1.37 0.97
C ILE A 114 8.31 -2.07 2.29
N THR A 115 9.58 -2.06 2.69
CA THR A 115 9.98 -2.58 4.00
C THR A 115 9.51 -1.63 5.10
N LEU A 116 8.70 -2.11 6.04
CA LEU A 116 8.14 -1.35 7.14
C LEU A 116 9.10 -1.40 8.34
N THR A 117 10.18 -0.62 8.25
CA THR A 117 11.31 -0.68 9.21
C THR A 117 10.97 -0.19 10.61
N ASN A 118 9.92 0.61 10.72
CA ASN A 118 9.37 1.14 11.96
C ASN A 118 7.91 0.66 12.13
N ALA A 119 7.71 -0.66 11.99
CA ALA A 119 6.44 -1.27 12.33
C ALA A 119 6.12 -0.94 13.79
N ASP A 120 5.11 -0.10 13.99
CA ASP A 120 4.65 0.55 15.22
C ASP A 120 4.35 -0.43 16.38
N SER A 121 5.39 -1.08 16.91
CA SER A 121 5.29 -2.12 17.94
C SER A 121 4.26 -3.22 17.67
N VAL A 122 3.95 -3.50 16.39
CA VAL A 122 2.94 -4.48 15.98
C VAL A 122 3.16 -5.82 16.68
N ALA A 123 2.15 -6.28 17.39
CA ALA A 123 2.09 -7.60 18.01
C ALA A 123 1.00 -8.46 17.37
N ALA A 124 1.04 -9.75 17.65
CA ALA A 124 -0.02 -10.69 17.28
C ALA A 124 -1.38 -10.23 17.83
N ASP A 125 -2.44 -10.41 17.04
CA ASP A 125 -3.83 -10.06 17.35
C ASP A 125 -4.14 -8.55 17.49
N ASP A 126 -3.18 -7.66 17.21
CA ASP A 126 -3.42 -6.22 17.13
C ASP A 126 -4.28 -5.85 15.90
N LEU A 127 -5.05 -4.76 16.01
CA LEU A 127 -5.61 -4.09 14.84
C LEU A 127 -4.51 -3.24 14.20
N VAL A 128 -4.15 -3.57 12.96
CA VAL A 128 -3.12 -2.86 12.20
C VAL A 128 -3.76 -2.04 11.09
N LEU A 129 -3.37 -0.78 11.01
CA LEU A 129 -3.72 0.13 9.93
C LEU A 129 -2.45 0.49 9.16
N ILE A 130 -2.47 0.29 7.85
CA ILE A 130 -1.40 0.71 6.93
C ILE A 130 -1.93 1.81 6.03
N ARG A 131 -1.38 3.01 6.16
CA ARG A 131 -1.70 4.13 5.27
C ARG A 131 -0.71 4.18 4.11
N LEU A 132 -1.19 3.88 2.91
CA LEU A 132 -0.45 4.04 1.67
C LEU A 132 -0.74 5.40 1.06
N ARG A 133 0.30 6.14 0.68
CA ARG A 133 0.18 7.46 0.06
C ARG A 133 1.05 7.56 -1.17
N ARG A 134 0.52 8.19 -2.22
CA ARG A 134 1.31 8.71 -3.34
C ARG A 134 1.30 10.23 -3.28
N THR A 135 2.49 10.83 -3.31
CA THR A 135 2.64 12.29 -3.41
C THR A 135 3.19 12.60 -4.81
N PRO A 136 2.30 12.81 -5.80
CA PRO A 136 2.75 13.09 -7.16
C PRO A 136 3.52 14.41 -7.23
N LYS A 137 4.47 14.51 -8.17
CA LYS A 137 5.42 15.64 -8.32
C LYS A 137 6.41 15.83 -7.17
N ASN A 138 6.59 14.81 -6.33
CA ASN A 138 7.83 14.69 -5.58
C ASN A 138 8.99 14.62 -6.58
N ALA A 139 10.17 15.16 -6.26
CA ALA A 139 11.33 15.09 -7.15
C ALA A 139 11.73 13.63 -7.52
N ALA A 140 11.30 12.65 -6.72
CA ALA A 140 11.50 11.22 -6.95
C ALA A 140 10.23 10.47 -7.43
N ASP A 141 9.10 11.16 -7.68
CA ASP A 141 7.93 10.62 -8.40
C ASP A 141 7.85 11.36 -9.75
N THR A 142 8.44 10.74 -10.79
CA THR A 142 8.62 11.36 -12.11
C THR A 142 7.61 10.88 -13.15
N VAL A 143 6.78 9.88 -12.82
CA VAL A 143 5.69 9.40 -13.66
C VAL A 143 4.52 10.39 -13.66
N ASP A 144 4.11 10.88 -14.83
CA ASP A 144 2.95 11.75 -15.04
C ASP A 144 1.71 10.96 -15.49
N ALA A 145 1.45 9.82 -14.84
CA ALA A 145 0.27 8.98 -15.05
C ALA A 145 -0.38 8.61 -13.71
N ASP A 146 -1.67 8.26 -13.75
CA ASP A 146 -2.38 7.69 -12.60
C ASP A 146 -1.79 6.32 -12.26
N MET A 147 -1.55 6.09 -10.97
CA MET A 147 -1.13 4.78 -10.46
C MET A 147 -2.37 3.99 -10.05
N ARG A 148 -2.51 2.75 -10.52
CA ARG A 148 -3.64 1.89 -10.15
C ARG A 148 -3.11 0.70 -9.36
N VAL A 149 -3.55 0.56 -8.11
CA VAL A 149 -3.13 -0.53 -7.22
C VAL A 149 -4.22 -1.59 -7.19
N PHE A 150 -3.91 -2.80 -7.63
CA PHE A 150 -4.85 -3.93 -7.68
C PHE A 150 -4.85 -4.73 -6.39
N LEU A 151 -3.67 -4.91 -5.80
CA LEU A 151 -3.49 -5.71 -4.60
C LEU A 151 -2.45 -5.08 -3.70
N ALA A 152 -2.72 -5.11 -2.40
CA ALA A 152 -1.74 -4.92 -1.35
C ALA A 152 -1.67 -6.21 -0.53
N ASP A 153 -0.45 -6.66 -0.24
CA ASP A 153 -0.18 -7.88 0.50
C ASP A 153 0.88 -7.60 1.55
N LEU A 154 0.69 -8.15 2.76
CA LEU A 154 1.68 -8.03 3.82
C LEU A 154 2.47 -9.32 3.96
N GLU A 155 3.76 -9.25 3.68
CA GLU A 155 4.73 -10.30 3.99
C GLU A 155 5.33 -10.09 5.38
N TYR A 156 5.47 -11.17 6.16
CA TYR A 156 6.00 -11.13 7.53
C TYR A 156 6.67 -12.46 7.92
N THR A 157 7.46 -12.42 8.99
CA THR A 157 8.08 -13.62 9.58
C THR A 157 7.23 -14.18 10.71
N THR A 158 7.26 -15.50 10.86
CA THR A 158 6.50 -16.22 11.90
C THR A 158 7.36 -16.64 13.09
N GLY A 159 6.72 -16.64 14.27
CA GLY A 159 7.30 -16.99 15.57
C GLY A 159 7.11 -18.45 15.97
#